data_AF-A0A858CIB4-F1
#
_entry.id   AF-A0A858CIB4-F1
#
_cell.length_a   1.000
_cell.length_b   1.000
_cell.length_c   1.000
_cell.angle_alpha   90.00
_cell.angle_beta   90.00
_cell.angle_gamma   90.00
#
_symmetry.space_group_name_H-M   'P 1'
#
loop_
_entity.id
_entity.type
_entity.pdbx_description
1 polymer ?
#
loop_
_entity_poly.entity_id
_entity_poly.type
_entity_poly.pdbx_seq_one_letter_code
_entity_poly.pdbx_strand_id
1 'polypeptide(L)'
;MQDQWGAVHYPKAEPAMGWVGLSEITYHDGFFYIVERDNQLDQRAVTKKVYRVPASDMKPAPLGGDLPVVTKQEVRDLIGDLTATGGYVLDKVEGLAVTPEGDIWISTDNDGVDDHSGETMFFSIGKADN
;
A
#
# COMPACT_ATOMS: atom_id res chain seq x y z
N MET A 1 -11.94 -9.05 27.50
CA MET A 1 -11.69 -8.38 26.20
C MET A 1 -12.79 -7.33 26.06
N GLN A 2 -12.49 -6.13 25.57
CA GLN A 2 -13.55 -5.18 25.20
C GLN A 2 -14.04 -5.61 23.81
N ASP A 3 -15.33 -5.93 23.68
CA ASP A 3 -15.98 -6.30 22.40
C ASP A 3 -16.23 -5.07 21.51
N GLN A 4 -15.28 -4.13 21.49
CA GLN A 4 -15.39 -2.88 20.75
C GLN A 4 -14.17 -2.70 19.86
N TRP A 5 -14.43 -2.29 18.63
CA TRP A 5 -13.39 -1.92 17.68
C TRP A 5 -12.67 -0.65 18.14
N GLY A 6 -11.36 -0.60 17.90
CA GLY A 6 -10.56 0.61 17.98
C GLY A 6 -9.76 0.81 16.71
N ALA A 7 -9.18 2.00 16.54
CA ALA A 7 -8.40 2.35 15.36
C ALA A 7 -7.20 3.23 15.70
N VAL A 8 -6.30 3.31 14.73
CA VAL A 8 -5.24 4.32 14.64
C VAL A 8 -5.42 5.12 13.35
N HIS A 9 -4.86 6.33 13.29
CA HIS A 9 -4.91 7.17 12.11
C HIS A 9 -3.61 7.03 11.30
N TYR A 10 -3.72 6.50 10.08
CA TYR A 10 -2.67 6.53 9.08
C TYR A 10 -2.75 7.84 8.28
N PRO A 11 -1.74 8.73 8.35
CA PRO A 11 -1.73 9.97 7.60
C PRO A 11 -1.44 9.68 6.12
N LYS A 12 -2.47 9.84 5.27
CA LYS A 12 -2.33 9.64 3.82
C LYS A 12 -1.58 10.80 3.17
N ALA A 13 -0.93 10.54 2.05
CA ALA A 13 -0.45 11.61 1.16
C ALA A 13 -1.64 12.43 0.62
N GLU A 14 -1.43 13.74 0.46
CA GLU A 14 -2.39 14.60 -0.22
C GLU A 14 -2.44 14.25 -1.72
N PRO A 15 -3.61 14.03 -2.32
CA PRO A 15 -3.71 13.69 -3.72
C PRO A 15 -3.33 14.89 -4.59
N ALA A 16 -2.47 14.68 -5.60
CA ALA A 16 -2.27 15.67 -6.66
C ALA A 16 -3.53 15.79 -7.55
N MET A 17 -4.23 14.67 -7.76
CA MET A 17 -5.49 14.57 -8.48
C MET A 17 -6.29 13.38 -7.92
N GLY A 18 -7.62 13.49 -7.92
CA GLY A 18 -8.49 12.42 -7.45
C GLY A 18 -8.33 12.14 -5.95
N TRP A 19 -8.03 10.90 -5.59
CA TRP A 19 -7.87 10.47 -4.20
C TRP A 19 -6.66 9.56 -4.00
N VAL A 20 -6.12 9.56 -2.77
CA VAL A 20 -5.14 8.60 -2.27
C VAL A 20 -5.81 7.70 -1.23
N GLY A 21 -5.57 6.40 -1.31
CA GLY A 21 -6.13 5.39 -0.43
C GLY A 21 -5.14 4.30 -0.07
N LEU A 22 -5.59 3.39 0.79
CA LEU A 22 -4.84 2.20 1.20
C LEU A 22 -5.52 0.98 0.59
N SER A 23 -4.75 0.09 -0.01
CA SER A 23 -5.30 -1.06 -0.74
C SER A 23 -4.90 -2.42 -0.17
N GLU A 24 -3.86 -2.50 0.65
CA GLU A 24 -3.46 -3.75 1.31
C GLU A 24 -2.67 -3.46 2.60
N ILE A 25 -2.70 -4.40 3.55
CA ILE A 25 -1.94 -4.41 4.79
C ILE A 25 -1.49 -5.83 5.16
N THR A 26 -0.17 -6.04 5.32
CA THR A 26 0.41 -7.32 5.76
C THR A 26 1.37 -7.10 6.93
N TYR A 27 1.31 -7.96 7.94
CA TYR A 27 2.28 -7.98 9.04
C TYR A 27 3.50 -8.84 8.71
N HIS A 28 4.70 -8.34 9.01
CA HIS A 28 5.94 -9.11 8.99
C HIS A 28 6.97 -8.49 9.94
N ASP A 29 7.64 -9.32 10.75
CA ASP A 29 8.77 -8.96 11.62
C ASP A 29 8.65 -7.63 12.38
N GLY A 30 7.50 -7.43 13.04
CA GLY A 30 7.27 -6.26 13.88
C GLY A 30 6.79 -5.02 13.14
N PHE A 31 6.50 -5.13 11.84
CA PHE A 31 5.96 -4.05 11.02
C PHE A 31 4.69 -4.46 10.29
N PHE A 32 3.81 -3.49 10.06
CA PHE A 32 2.73 -3.58 9.09
C PHE A 32 3.16 -2.88 7.81
N TYR A 33 3.30 -3.64 6.73
CA TYR A 33 3.53 -3.15 5.39
C TYR A 33 2.19 -2.81 4.73
N ILE A 34 2.10 -1.63 4.12
CA ILE A 34 0.86 -1.05 3.65
C ILE A 34 1.08 -0.50 2.25
N VAL A 35 0.19 -0.81 1.32
CA VAL A 35 0.16 -0.15 0.00
C VAL A 35 -0.64 1.15 0.12
N GLU A 36 0.00 2.27 -0.21
CA GLU A 36 -0.64 3.57 -0.39
C GLU A 36 -0.58 3.96 -1.87
N ARG A 37 -1.73 4.29 -2.46
CA ARG A 37 -1.83 4.62 -3.87
C ARG A 37 -2.83 5.72 -4.16
N ASP A 38 -2.54 6.54 -5.16
CA ASP A 38 -3.56 7.36 -5.82
C ASP A 38 -4.42 6.51 -6.76
N ASN A 39 -5.54 7.06 -7.22
CA ASN A 39 -6.43 6.46 -8.21
C ASN A 39 -6.11 6.88 -9.65
N GLN A 40 -4.85 7.22 -9.92
CA GLN A 40 -4.39 7.59 -11.24
C GLN A 40 -3.57 6.43 -11.85
N LEU A 41 -3.58 6.35 -13.18
CA LEU A 41 -2.73 5.45 -13.96
C LEU A 41 -1.78 6.27 -14.83
N ASP A 42 -0.99 5.61 -15.67
CA ASP A 42 -0.09 6.21 -16.64
C ASP A 42 0.86 7.28 -16.05
N GLN A 43 1.11 8.37 -16.76
CA GLN A 43 1.95 9.47 -16.31
C GLN A 43 1.27 10.36 -15.27
N ARG A 44 -0.05 10.17 -15.04
CA ARG A 44 -0.80 10.88 -14.01
C ARG A 44 -0.58 10.31 -12.61
N ALA A 45 -0.15 9.05 -12.51
CA ALA A 45 0.17 8.41 -11.24
C ALA A 45 1.40 9.05 -10.59
N VAL A 46 1.26 9.49 -9.34
CA VAL A 46 2.32 10.11 -8.54
C VAL A 46 2.54 9.41 -7.20
N THR A 47 1.59 8.57 -6.76
CA THR A 47 1.65 7.79 -5.54
C THR A 47 1.31 6.34 -5.85
N LYS A 48 2.33 5.47 -5.83
CA LYS A 48 2.22 4.01 -5.84
C LYS A 48 3.31 3.46 -4.91
N LYS A 49 3.08 3.45 -3.60
CA LYS A 49 4.15 3.25 -2.61
C LYS A 49 3.82 2.11 -1.65
N VAL A 50 4.86 1.39 -1.25
CA VAL A 50 4.83 0.51 -0.08
C VAL A 50 5.43 1.30 1.07
N TYR A 51 4.68 1.41 2.17
CA TYR A 51 5.15 1.92 3.44
C TYR A 51 5.18 0.81 4.47
N ARG A 52 5.87 1.05 5.58
CA ARG A 52 5.76 0.26 6.80
C ARG A 52 5.46 1.12 8.02
N VAL A 53 4.72 0.56 8.97
CA VAL A 53 4.40 1.15 10.26
C VAL A 53 4.83 0.17 11.35
N PRO A 54 5.56 0.59 12.40
CA PRO A 54 5.91 -0.30 13.51
C PRO A 54 4.64 -0.86 14.17
N ALA A 55 4.61 -2.16 14.46
CA ALA A 55 3.51 -2.77 15.20
C ALA A 55 3.37 -2.17 16.61
N SER A 56 4.46 -1.64 17.18
CA SER A 56 4.45 -0.90 18.44
C SER A 56 3.64 0.41 18.41
N ASP A 57 3.39 0.96 17.21
CA ASP A 57 2.60 2.17 16.99
C ASP A 57 1.11 1.84 16.78
N MET A 58 0.77 0.58 16.50
CA MET A 58 -0.61 0.11 16.32
C MET A 58 -1.33 -0.06 17.68
N LYS A 59 -1.42 1.03 18.42
CA LYS A 59 -2.11 1.13 19.71
C LYS A 59 -3.46 1.82 19.50
N PRO A 60 -4.56 1.06 19.30
CA PRO A 60 -5.82 1.65 18.91
C PRO A 60 -6.47 2.43 20.06
N ALA A 61 -7.14 3.53 19.71
CA ALA A 61 -8.10 4.21 20.58
C ALA A 61 -9.54 3.87 20.15
N PRO A 62 -10.54 4.09 21.02
CA PRO A 62 -11.94 3.91 20.67
C PRO A 62 -12.36 4.73 19.45
N LEU A 63 -13.23 4.16 18.61
CA LEU A 63 -13.80 4.87 17.47
C LEU A 63 -14.65 6.08 17.92
N GLY A 64 -14.72 7.13 17.09
CA GLY A 64 -15.51 8.34 17.35
C GLY A 64 -14.82 9.41 18.20
N GLY A 65 -13.59 9.16 18.66
CA GLY A 65 -12.72 10.15 19.30
C GLY A 65 -11.44 10.42 18.51
N ASP A 66 -10.50 11.14 19.12
CA ASP A 66 -9.17 11.38 18.55
C ASP A 66 -8.40 10.06 18.45
N LEU A 67 -7.91 9.75 17.24
CA LEU A 67 -7.16 8.53 16.98
C LEU A 67 -5.65 8.81 17.06
N PRO A 68 -4.85 7.93 17.71
CA PRO A 68 -3.40 7.98 17.69
C PRO A 68 -2.88 7.94 16.25
N VAL A 69 -2.02 8.89 15.89
CA VAL A 69 -1.43 8.95 14.55
C VAL A 69 -0.21 8.05 14.50
N VAL A 70 -0.15 7.14 13.53
CA VAL A 70 1.01 6.27 13.34
C VAL A 70 2.09 6.96 12.50
N THR A 71 3.34 6.59 12.73
CA THR A 71 4.45 7.03 11.88
C THR A 71 4.70 5.97 10.79
N LYS A 72 4.67 6.40 9.52
CA LYS A 72 4.99 5.55 8.38
C LYS A 72 6.38 5.82 7.83
N GLN A 73 7.04 4.77 7.33
CA GLN A 73 8.34 4.83 6.66
C GLN A 73 8.19 4.29 5.24
N GLU A 74 8.68 5.02 4.24
CA GLU A 74 8.66 4.54 2.85
C GLU A 74 9.60 3.35 2.71
N VAL A 75 9.12 2.29 2.07
CA VAL A 75 9.91 1.09 1.74
C VAL A 75 10.28 1.10 0.26
N ARG A 76 9.31 1.42 -0.62
CA ARG A 76 9.51 1.39 -2.07
C ARG A 76 8.52 2.31 -2.78
N ASP A 77 9.00 3.01 -3.78
CA ASP A 77 8.18 3.60 -4.84
C ASP A 77 8.06 2.61 -6.01
N LEU A 78 6.83 2.24 -6.35
CA LEU A 78 6.52 1.21 -7.33
C LEU A 78 6.37 1.76 -8.76
N ILE A 79 6.42 3.07 -8.99
CA ILE A 79 6.20 3.64 -10.34
C ILE A 79 7.22 3.07 -11.35
N GLY A 80 8.48 2.94 -10.93
CA GLY A 80 9.53 2.33 -11.76
C GLY A 80 9.30 0.83 -12.00
N ASP A 81 8.80 0.12 -10.99
CA ASP A 81 8.52 -1.32 -11.09
C ASP A 81 7.34 -1.59 -12.03
N LEU A 82 6.28 -0.78 -11.92
CA LEU A 82 5.06 -0.86 -12.74
C LEU A 82 5.29 -0.49 -14.22
N THR A 83 6.43 0.11 -14.55
CA THR A 83 6.80 0.47 -15.93
C THR A 83 7.94 -0.39 -16.48
N ALA A 84 8.46 -1.35 -15.71
CA ALA A 84 9.63 -2.14 -16.06
C ALA A 84 9.44 -3.03 -17.31
N THR A 85 8.20 -3.35 -17.67
CA THR A 85 7.85 -4.12 -18.88
C THR A 85 7.70 -3.24 -20.13
N GLY A 86 7.88 -1.92 -20.02
CA GLY A 86 7.67 -0.96 -21.09
C GLY A 86 6.22 -0.48 -21.25
N GLY A 87 5.33 -0.90 -20.34
CA GLY A 87 3.96 -0.41 -20.22
C GLY A 87 3.84 0.94 -19.51
N TYR A 88 2.64 1.22 -19.02
CA TYR A 88 2.33 2.41 -18.24
C TYR A 88 1.97 2.01 -16.80
N VAL A 89 2.02 2.95 -15.86
CA VAL A 89 1.68 2.68 -14.46
C VAL A 89 0.22 2.22 -14.37
N LEU A 90 0.00 1.00 -13.90
CA LEU A 90 -1.35 0.47 -13.66
C LEU A 90 -1.98 1.14 -12.44
N ASP A 91 -3.31 1.27 -12.47
CA ASP A 91 -4.03 1.95 -11.40
C ASP A 91 -3.91 1.16 -10.09
N LYS A 92 -4.40 -0.08 -10.09
CA LYS A 92 -4.77 -0.85 -8.90
C LYS A 92 -3.67 -1.77 -8.38
N VAL A 93 -2.69 -1.22 -7.67
CA VAL A 93 -1.84 -2.04 -6.79
C VAL A 93 -2.67 -2.47 -5.59
N GLU A 94 -3.11 -3.72 -5.54
CA GLU A 94 -4.10 -4.19 -4.56
C GLU A 94 -3.70 -5.49 -3.86
N GLY A 95 -2.53 -6.06 -4.17
CA GLY A 95 -1.96 -7.16 -3.40
C GLY A 95 -0.54 -6.89 -2.95
N LEU A 96 -0.26 -7.30 -1.72
CA LEU A 96 1.02 -7.25 -1.04
C LEU A 96 1.12 -8.45 -0.11
N ALA A 97 2.13 -9.27 -0.30
CA ALA A 97 2.45 -10.37 0.59
C ALA A 97 3.94 -10.34 0.95
N VAL A 98 4.27 -10.80 2.15
CA VAL A 98 5.66 -10.96 2.60
C VAL A 98 5.87 -12.43 2.99
N THR A 99 6.86 -13.08 2.40
CA THR A 99 7.21 -14.47 2.73
C THR A 99 7.85 -14.57 4.13
N PRO A 100 7.94 -15.76 4.75
CA PRO A 100 8.68 -15.94 5.99
C PRO A 100 10.16 -15.49 5.89
N GLU A 101 10.77 -15.60 4.71
CA GLU A 101 12.13 -15.15 4.45
C GLU A 101 12.22 -13.64 4.16
N GLY A 102 11.10 -12.92 4.16
CA GLY A 102 11.02 -11.48 3.96
C GLY A 102 10.87 -11.02 2.51
N ASP A 103 10.69 -11.91 1.53
CA ASP A 103 10.47 -11.47 0.15
C ASP A 103 9.10 -10.81 0.00
N ILE A 104 9.10 -9.57 -0.48
CA ILE A 104 7.87 -8.80 -0.72
C ILE A 104 7.41 -9.04 -2.15
N TRP A 105 6.15 -9.44 -2.28
CA TRP A 105 5.45 -9.68 -3.54
C TRP A 105 4.29 -8.70 -3.69
N ILE A 106 4.12 -8.19 -4.89
CA ILE A 106 3.09 -7.21 -5.27
C ILE A 106 2.23 -7.82 -6.37
N SER A 107 0.92 -7.57 -6.32
CA SER A 107 0.02 -7.83 -7.44
C SER A 107 -0.85 -6.62 -7.76
N THR A 108 -1.18 -6.47 -9.04
CA THR A 108 -2.20 -5.51 -9.49
C THR A 108 -3.50 -6.22 -9.83
N ASP A 109 -4.61 -5.62 -9.42
CA ASP A 109 -5.91 -5.96 -10.00
C ASP A 109 -6.15 -5.13 -11.27
N ASN A 110 -7.21 -5.44 -12.02
CA ASN A 110 -7.59 -4.71 -13.22
C ASN A 110 -9.10 -4.54 -13.43
N ASP A 111 -9.97 -4.97 -12.51
CA ASP A 111 -11.45 -4.92 -12.68
C ASP A 111 -11.92 -5.42 -14.07
N GLY A 112 -11.16 -6.28 -14.74
CA GLY A 112 -11.35 -6.61 -16.15
C GLY A 112 -10.76 -5.56 -17.12
N VAL A 113 -11.60 -5.01 -18.01
CA VAL A 113 -11.17 -4.08 -19.10
C VAL A 113 -11.88 -2.73 -19.05
N ASP A 114 -12.56 -2.43 -17.95
CA ASP A 114 -13.20 -1.12 -17.76
C ASP A 114 -12.13 -0.11 -17.36
N ASP A 115 -11.88 0.87 -18.23
CA ASP A 115 -10.81 1.90 -18.09
C ASP A 115 -9.37 1.35 -17.85
N HIS A 116 -9.14 0.06 -18.11
CA HIS A 116 -7.89 -0.64 -17.87
C HIS A 116 -7.51 -1.55 -19.04
N SER A 117 -6.21 -1.88 -19.18
CA SER A 117 -5.69 -2.74 -20.25
C SER A 117 -6.08 -4.22 -20.09
N GLY A 118 -6.60 -4.63 -18.92
CA GLY A 118 -6.73 -6.02 -18.53
C GLY A 118 -5.41 -6.68 -18.15
N GLU A 119 -4.31 -5.92 -18.02
CA GLU A 119 -3.04 -6.42 -17.52
C GLU A 119 -3.07 -6.62 -16.01
N THR A 120 -2.52 -7.73 -15.54
CA THR A 120 -2.20 -7.97 -14.13
C THR A 120 -0.70 -8.22 -14.02
N MET A 121 -0.05 -7.48 -13.14
CA MET A 121 1.34 -7.70 -12.80
C MET A 121 1.44 -8.50 -11.50
N PHE A 122 2.41 -9.42 -11.45
CA PHE A 122 2.82 -10.11 -10.23
C PHE A 122 4.34 -10.16 -10.19
N PHE A 123 4.94 -9.45 -9.23
CA PHE A 123 6.39 -9.27 -9.18
C PHE A 123 6.88 -9.08 -7.73
N SER A 124 8.18 -9.27 -7.52
CA SER A 124 8.83 -9.01 -6.23
C SER A 124 9.58 -7.68 -6.25
N ILE A 125 9.58 -6.99 -5.12
CA ILE A 125 10.38 -5.78 -4.89
C ILE A 125 11.61 -6.04 -3.99
N GLY A 126 11.94 -7.31 -3.76
CA GLY A 126 13.04 -7.74 -2.89
C GLY A 126 12.62 -7.92 -1.44
N LYS A 127 13.60 -7.84 -0.54
CA LYS A 127 13.43 -8.14 0.89
C LYS A 127 12.86 -6.95 1.67
N ALA A 128 11.97 -7.25 2.60
CA ALA A 128 11.75 -6.45 3.80
C ALA A 128 13.09 -6.34 4.55
N ASP A 129 13.49 -5.13 4.95
CA ASP A 129 14.71 -4.82 5.73
C ASP A 129 16.06 -4.72 5.00
N ASN A 130 16.07 -4.30 3.72
CA ASN A 130 17.31 -3.75 3.13
C ASN A 130 17.61 -2.32 3.61
#